data_AF-A0A8T5IZS5-F1
#
_entry.id   AF-A0A8T5IZS5-F1
#
_cell.length_a   1.000
_cell.length_b   1.000
_cell.length_c   1.000
_cell.angle_alpha   90.00
_cell.angle_beta   90.00
_cell.angle_gamma   90.00
#
_symmetry.space_group_name_H-M   'P 1'
#
loop_
_entity.id
_entity.type
_entity.pdbx_description
1 polymer ?
#
loop_
_entity_poly.entity_id
_entity_poly.type
_entity_poly.pdbx_seq_one_letter_code
_entity_poly.pdbx_strand_id
1 'polypeptide(L)'
;MNLSQIKESVLKEIKQRTNYEYVEVLNRANSAILLSLSVLGQKVFYPEEGGWMTYHKYAKNLGKEVVSIKCHDARIDLNDLKNRLEEKCVFIYHPLGGYFAEQDIEQIYKICKEKNCLVIMDVSGTIGTRLCDGKYADICLGSFGDWKLIDYGQGGFISFQNPKLFNHFKPLFSAMTFRGDYEKLLHHFNILDGRIKFLLDKRTEIINDLKEFEIIGKDNELGFVVIVVPKSETDRLKIVAYCTKNNLEYTMCPREIRINRDAVSIELKRL
;
A
#
# COMPACT_ATOMS: atom_id res chain seq x y z
N MET A 1 -10.57 11.69 -27.37
CA MET A 1 -11.24 12.31 -26.22
C MET A 1 -10.55 13.63 -25.92
N ASN A 2 -11.24 14.66 -25.44
CA ASN A 2 -10.54 15.86 -24.94
C ASN A 2 -9.92 15.60 -23.55
N LEU A 3 -8.97 16.42 -23.11
CA LEU A 3 -8.24 16.20 -21.84
C LEU A 3 -9.18 16.07 -20.62
N SER A 4 -10.29 16.83 -20.61
CA SER A 4 -11.29 16.73 -19.55
C SER A 4 -11.95 15.35 -19.51
N GLN A 5 -12.33 14.80 -20.67
CA GLN A 5 -12.92 13.47 -20.78
C GLN A 5 -11.94 12.37 -20.34
N ILE A 6 -10.65 12.52 -20.65
CA ILE A 6 -9.63 11.52 -20.27
C ILE A 6 -9.39 11.55 -18.75
N LYS A 7 -9.31 12.75 -18.15
CA LYS A 7 -9.25 12.89 -16.69
C LYS A 7 -10.46 12.22 -16.02
N GLU A 8 -11.66 12.44 -16.52
CA GLU A 8 -12.87 11.79 -16.00
C GLU A 8 -12.82 10.26 -16.11
N SER A 9 -12.27 9.71 -17.20
CA SER A 9 -12.06 8.27 -17.33
C SER A 9 -11.09 7.72 -16.29
N VAL A 10 -9.98 8.40 -16.01
CA VAL A 10 -9.04 8.01 -14.93
C VAL A 10 -9.73 8.07 -13.57
N LEU A 11 -10.50 9.12 -13.29
CA LEU A 11 -11.26 9.22 -12.05
C LEU A 11 -12.26 8.08 -11.93
N LYS A 12 -12.96 7.73 -13.02
CA LYS A 12 -13.90 6.60 -13.04
C LYS A 12 -13.22 5.28 -12.68
N GLU A 13 -12.04 4.99 -13.23
CA GLU A 13 -11.27 3.81 -12.86
C GLU A 13 -10.95 3.79 -11.36
N ILE A 14 -10.45 4.89 -10.81
CA ILE A 14 -10.14 4.98 -9.37
C ILE A 14 -11.40 4.78 -8.52
N LYS A 15 -12.52 5.41 -8.89
CA LYS A 15 -13.81 5.28 -8.19
C LYS A 15 -14.25 3.82 -8.14
N GLN A 16 -14.22 3.14 -9.29
CA GLN A 16 -14.59 1.74 -9.41
C GLN A 16 -13.70 0.83 -8.57
N ARG A 17 -12.37 1.01 -8.65
CA ARG A 17 -11.42 0.15 -7.92
C ARG A 17 -11.39 0.42 -6.42
N THR A 18 -11.74 1.62 -5.97
CA THR A 18 -11.78 1.96 -4.54
C THR A 18 -13.17 1.87 -3.93
N ASN A 19 -14.21 1.65 -4.75
CA ASN A 19 -15.61 1.67 -4.34
C ASN A 19 -16.05 3.00 -3.67
N TYR A 20 -15.54 4.13 -4.18
CA TYR A 20 -15.87 5.48 -3.70
C TYR A 20 -16.23 6.42 -4.83
N GLU A 21 -17.12 7.37 -4.56
CA GLU A 21 -17.54 8.39 -5.54
C GLU A 21 -16.65 9.64 -5.55
N TYR A 22 -15.94 9.90 -4.45
CA TYR A 22 -15.20 11.15 -4.24
C TYR A 22 -13.70 10.90 -4.34
N VAL A 23 -13.08 11.37 -5.42
CA VAL A 23 -11.68 11.08 -5.78
C VAL A 23 -11.01 12.35 -6.29
N GLU A 24 -9.73 12.53 -5.99
CA GLU A 24 -8.86 13.47 -6.71
C GLU A 24 -7.51 12.83 -7.05
N VAL A 25 -6.95 13.22 -8.20
CA VAL A 25 -5.60 12.82 -8.64
C VAL A 25 -4.59 13.87 -8.18
N LEU A 26 -3.55 13.42 -7.50
CA LEU A 26 -2.50 14.26 -6.92
C LEU A 26 -1.15 14.02 -7.60
N ASN A 27 -0.24 14.97 -7.44
CA ASN A 27 1.11 14.91 -8.03
C ASN A 27 1.98 13.77 -7.50
N ARG A 28 1.73 13.26 -6.28
CA ARG A 28 2.40 12.10 -5.66
C ARG A 28 1.51 11.46 -4.58
N ALA A 29 1.66 10.16 -4.31
CA ALA A 29 1.04 9.52 -3.15
C ALA A 29 1.49 10.09 -1.80
N ASN A 30 2.76 10.48 -1.69
CA ASN A 30 3.26 11.15 -0.49
C ASN A 30 2.51 12.47 -0.21
N SER A 31 2.00 13.15 -1.25
CA SER A 31 1.14 14.32 -1.07
C SER A 31 -0.21 13.94 -0.47
N ALA A 32 -0.79 12.80 -0.87
CA ALA A 32 -2.01 12.26 -0.26
C ALA A 32 -1.80 11.96 1.23
N ILE A 33 -0.70 11.27 1.57
CA ILE A 33 -0.35 10.94 2.97
C ILE A 33 -0.16 12.22 3.78
N LEU A 34 0.65 13.17 3.29
CA LEU A 34 0.89 14.43 3.98
C LEU A 34 -0.41 15.21 4.19
N LEU A 35 -1.28 15.26 3.18
CA LEU A 35 -2.56 15.95 3.24
C LEU A 35 -3.52 15.29 4.24
N SER A 36 -3.64 13.97 4.22
CA SER A 36 -4.45 13.23 5.18
C SER A 36 -3.97 13.48 6.61
N LEU A 37 -2.65 13.39 6.82
CA LEU A 37 -2.10 13.61 8.14
C LEU A 37 -2.22 15.08 8.55
N SER A 38 -2.01 16.08 7.69
CA SER A 38 -2.11 17.49 8.09
C SER A 38 -3.51 17.88 8.56
N VAL A 39 -4.54 17.29 7.95
CA VAL A 39 -5.94 17.59 8.24
C VAL A 39 -6.50 16.76 9.39
N LEU A 40 -6.02 15.53 9.59
CA LEU A 40 -6.66 14.55 10.47
C LEU A 40 -5.83 14.21 11.70
N GLY A 41 -6.54 14.01 12.81
CA GLY A 41 -6.02 13.44 14.07
C GLY A 41 -4.94 14.26 14.76
N GLN A 42 -4.84 14.17 16.08
CA GLN A 42 -3.61 14.60 16.79
C GLN A 42 -2.69 13.41 17.10
N LYS A 43 -3.24 12.20 17.01
CA LYS A 43 -2.56 10.94 17.26
C LYS A 43 -2.70 10.01 16.06
N VAL A 44 -1.58 9.47 15.61
CA VAL A 44 -1.48 8.64 14.41
C VAL A 44 -0.91 7.29 14.77
N PHE A 45 -1.68 6.25 14.50
CA PHE A 45 -1.27 4.87 14.59
C PHE A 45 -0.82 4.37 13.22
N TYR A 46 0.20 3.52 13.19
CA TYR A 46 0.74 2.90 11.98
C TYR A 46 1.39 1.55 12.34
N PRO A 47 1.53 0.60 11.42
CA PRO A 47 2.20 -0.67 11.71
C PRO A 47 3.71 -0.48 11.88
N GLU A 48 4.34 -1.20 12.80
CA GLU A 48 5.79 -1.12 13.06
C GLU A 48 6.67 -1.69 11.93
N GLU A 49 6.07 -2.51 11.06
CA GLU A 49 6.68 -2.99 9.82
C GLU A 49 5.61 -3.20 8.73
N GLY A 50 6.05 -3.34 7.48
CA GLY A 50 5.18 -3.52 6.32
C GLY A 50 4.43 -2.27 5.88
N GLY A 51 4.51 -1.18 6.63
CA GLY A 51 4.00 0.14 6.26
C GLY A 51 4.92 0.91 5.31
N TRP A 52 4.65 2.20 5.13
CA TRP A 52 5.48 3.11 4.34
C TRP A 52 6.17 4.15 5.24
N MET A 53 7.45 4.44 4.96
CA MET A 53 8.29 5.26 5.84
C MET A 53 7.74 6.67 6.10
N THR A 54 6.96 7.22 5.17
CA THR A 54 6.45 8.59 5.30
C THR A 54 5.29 8.72 6.27
N TYR A 55 4.64 7.62 6.69
CA TYR A 55 3.58 7.67 7.71
C TYR A 55 4.10 8.28 9.01
N HIS A 56 5.12 7.65 9.60
CA HIS A 56 5.77 8.14 10.82
C HIS A 56 6.46 9.49 10.59
N LYS A 57 7.24 9.63 9.50
CA LYS A 57 8.02 10.86 9.24
C LYS A 57 7.12 12.09 9.13
N TYR A 58 6.03 12.01 8.36
CA TYR A 58 5.14 13.15 8.18
C TYR A 58 4.32 13.43 9.43
N ALA A 59 3.78 12.43 10.12
CA ALA A 59 3.06 12.64 11.36
C ALA A 59 3.92 13.37 12.41
N LYS A 60 5.17 12.90 12.60
CA LYS A 60 6.13 13.53 13.52
C LYS A 60 6.48 14.96 13.13
N ASN A 61 6.73 15.21 11.84
CA ASN A 61 7.03 16.55 11.34
C ASN A 61 5.85 17.54 11.49
N LEU A 62 4.62 17.03 11.55
CA LEU A 62 3.42 17.82 11.81
C LEU A 62 3.15 18.00 13.32
N GLY A 63 4.05 17.56 14.19
CA GLY A 63 3.90 17.67 15.65
C GLY A 63 2.86 16.73 16.26
N LYS A 64 2.48 15.66 15.56
CA LYS A 64 1.49 14.69 16.03
C LYS A 64 2.12 13.67 16.97
N GLU A 65 1.30 13.14 17.86
CA GLU A 65 1.65 11.92 18.59
C GLU A 65 1.62 10.74 17.62
N VAL A 66 2.64 9.88 17.69
CA VAL A 66 2.82 8.77 16.76
C VAL A 66 3.01 7.48 17.54
N VAL A 67 2.24 6.45 17.21
CA VAL A 67 2.22 5.18 17.92
C VAL A 67 2.32 4.03 16.92
N SER A 68 3.39 3.23 17.01
CA SER A 68 3.50 2.01 16.20
C SER A 68 2.64 0.90 16.79
N ILE A 69 1.97 0.12 15.95
CA ILE A 69 1.23 -1.10 16.29
C ILE A 69 2.09 -2.31 15.94
N LYS A 70 2.11 -3.30 16.83
CA LYS A 70 2.91 -4.52 16.62
C LYS A 70 2.49 -5.30 15.38
N CYS A 71 3.46 -5.99 14.80
CA CYS A 71 3.24 -6.88 13.68
C CYS A 71 3.90 -8.25 13.88
N HIS A 72 3.37 -9.24 13.17
CA HIS A 72 3.97 -10.56 13.00
C HIS A 72 4.19 -10.79 11.52
N ASP A 73 5.44 -10.68 11.07
CA ASP A 73 5.83 -10.83 9.66
C ASP A 73 5.01 -9.90 8.73
N ALA A 74 5.01 -8.61 9.06
CA ALA A 74 4.26 -7.54 8.41
C ALA A 74 2.73 -7.64 8.51
N ARG A 75 2.17 -8.65 9.19
CA ARG A 75 0.73 -8.70 9.53
C ARG A 75 0.46 -7.96 10.83
N ILE A 76 -0.55 -7.10 10.86
CA ILE A 76 -0.90 -6.31 12.04
C ILE A 76 -1.40 -7.23 13.16
N ASP A 77 -0.87 -7.05 14.37
CA ASP A 77 -1.38 -7.73 15.56
C ASP A 77 -2.70 -7.08 15.99
N LEU A 78 -3.80 -7.80 15.78
CA LEU A 78 -5.16 -7.31 16.06
C LEU A 78 -5.39 -7.09 17.57
N ASN A 79 -4.71 -7.83 18.43
CA ASN A 79 -4.81 -7.64 19.89
C ASN A 79 -4.07 -6.38 20.31
N ASP A 80 -2.85 -6.16 19.80
CA ASP A 80 -2.11 -4.92 20.05
C ASP A 80 -2.89 -3.71 19.53
N LEU A 81 -3.44 -3.80 18.31
CA LEU A 81 -4.30 -2.77 17.72
C LEU A 81 -5.49 -2.45 18.63
N LYS A 82 -6.25 -3.48 19.04
CA LYS A 82 -7.45 -3.31 19.88
C LYS A 82 -7.13 -2.69 21.25
N ASN A 83 -6.01 -3.10 21.86
CA ASN A 83 -5.63 -2.67 23.20
C ASN A 83 -5.06 -1.25 23.23
N ARG A 84 -4.44 -0.79 22.13
CA ARG A 84 -3.71 0.48 22.09
C ARG A 84 -4.46 1.59 21.35
N LEU A 85 -5.42 1.26 20.49
CA LEU A 85 -6.23 2.26 19.83
C LEU A 85 -7.01 3.10 20.84
N GLU A 86 -6.96 4.41 20.62
CA GLU A 86 -7.66 5.42 21.41
C GLU A 86 -8.75 6.09 20.59
N GLU A 87 -9.64 6.84 21.24
CA GLU A 87 -10.67 7.58 20.53
C GLU A 87 -10.10 8.75 19.72
N LYS A 88 -10.77 9.10 18.61
CA LYS A 88 -10.45 10.27 17.77
C LYS A 88 -9.01 10.27 17.21
N CYS A 89 -8.44 9.09 16.98
CA CYS A 89 -7.15 8.93 16.33
C CYS A 89 -7.30 8.59 14.83
N VAL A 90 -6.16 8.49 14.15
CA VAL A 90 -6.06 8.03 12.75
C VAL A 90 -5.20 6.77 12.74
N PHE A 91 -5.63 5.73 12.04
CA PHE A 91 -4.82 4.56 11.71
C PHE A 91 -4.57 4.53 10.22
N ILE A 92 -3.29 4.55 9.83
CA ILE A 92 -2.84 4.46 8.44
C ILE A 92 -2.02 3.19 8.24
N TYR A 93 -2.40 2.39 7.25
CA TYR A 93 -1.71 1.13 6.97
C TYR A 93 -1.83 0.70 5.51
N HIS A 94 -1.00 -0.28 5.12
CA HIS A 94 -1.06 -0.92 3.82
C HIS A 94 -1.85 -2.24 3.93
N PRO A 95 -2.95 -2.45 3.16
CA PRO A 95 -3.75 -3.69 3.23
C PRO A 95 -2.98 -4.97 2.84
N LEU A 96 -1.85 -4.82 2.16
CA LEU A 96 -0.90 -5.88 1.88
C LEU A 96 0.46 -5.47 2.48
N GLY A 97 0.64 -5.72 3.78
CA GLY A 97 1.84 -5.34 4.54
C GLY A 97 3.12 -5.79 3.83
N GLY A 98 4.06 -4.88 3.64
CA GLY A 98 5.31 -5.16 2.95
C GLY A 98 5.17 -5.61 1.50
N TYR A 99 3.99 -5.43 0.89
CA TYR A 99 3.58 -5.97 -0.42
C TYR A 99 3.48 -7.50 -0.48
N PHE A 100 3.43 -8.21 0.65
CA PHE A 100 3.28 -9.67 0.67
C PHE A 100 2.31 -10.19 1.74
N ALA A 101 2.13 -9.47 2.84
CA ALA A 101 1.38 -9.92 4.01
C ALA A 101 -0.07 -9.41 3.95
N GLU A 102 -1.01 -10.27 3.59
CA GLU A 102 -2.43 -9.90 3.61
C GLU A 102 -2.91 -9.53 5.01
N GLN A 103 -3.66 -8.43 5.12
CA GLN A 103 -4.29 -7.98 6.34
C GLN A 103 -5.77 -8.37 6.38
N ASP A 104 -6.29 -8.62 7.58
CA ASP A 104 -7.74 -8.73 7.80
C ASP A 104 -8.38 -7.33 7.84
N ILE A 105 -8.62 -6.76 6.66
CA ILE A 105 -9.13 -5.39 6.51
C ILE A 105 -10.49 -5.18 7.18
N GLU A 106 -11.33 -6.21 7.22
CA GLU A 106 -12.65 -6.14 7.84
C GLU A 106 -12.53 -6.07 9.37
N GLN A 107 -11.75 -6.96 9.97
CA GLN A 107 -11.56 -6.97 11.41
C GLN A 107 -10.78 -5.73 11.89
N ILE A 108 -9.77 -5.28 11.13
CA ILE A 108 -9.06 -4.02 11.41
C ILE A 108 -10.04 -2.85 11.41
N TYR A 109 -10.85 -2.73 10.36
CA TYR A 109 -11.81 -1.63 10.24
C TYR A 109 -12.83 -1.66 11.38
N LYS A 110 -13.35 -2.85 11.72
CA LYS A 110 -14.27 -3.05 12.85
C LYS A 110 -13.67 -2.54 14.17
N ILE A 111 -12.45 -2.96 14.51
CA ILE A 111 -11.75 -2.51 15.73
C ILE A 111 -11.60 -0.98 15.73
N CYS A 112 -11.23 -0.40 14.58
CA CYS A 112 -11.08 1.05 14.47
C CYS A 112 -12.41 1.79 14.66
N LYS A 113 -13.50 1.28 14.09
CA LYS A 113 -14.83 1.88 14.21
C LYS A 113 -15.37 1.81 15.65
N GLU A 114 -15.12 0.72 16.39
CA GLU A 114 -15.47 0.61 17.82
C GLU A 114 -14.82 1.72 18.67
N LYS A 115 -13.71 2.30 18.21
CA LYS A 115 -12.99 3.40 18.86
C LYS A 115 -13.18 4.75 18.18
N ASN A 116 -14.06 4.87 17.18
CA ASN A 116 -14.19 6.09 16.38
C ASN A 116 -12.82 6.57 15.80
N CYS A 117 -11.96 5.62 15.43
CA CYS A 117 -10.69 5.86 14.75
C CYS A 117 -10.95 5.98 13.26
N LEU A 118 -10.37 7.00 12.62
CA LEU A 118 -10.36 7.13 11.16
C LEU A 118 -9.33 6.17 10.56
N VAL A 119 -9.70 5.52 9.47
CA VAL A 119 -8.92 4.50 8.79
C VAL A 119 -8.51 5.00 7.42
N ILE A 120 -7.20 5.05 7.19
CA ILE A 120 -6.60 5.36 5.91
C ILE A 120 -5.94 4.09 5.37
N MET A 121 -6.45 3.57 4.26
CA MET A 121 -5.79 2.49 3.54
C MET A 121 -4.89 3.07 2.45
N ASP A 122 -3.59 2.80 2.53
CA ASP A 122 -2.68 2.98 1.41
C ASP A 122 -2.83 1.78 0.47
N VAL A 123 -3.54 1.94 -0.64
CA VAL A 123 -3.80 0.89 -1.62
C VAL A 123 -2.77 0.87 -2.76
N SER A 124 -1.60 1.49 -2.59
CA SER A 124 -0.55 1.54 -3.63
C SER A 124 -0.10 0.16 -4.14
N GLY A 125 -0.16 -0.86 -3.29
CA GLY A 125 0.17 -2.25 -3.60
C GLY A 125 -1.04 -3.18 -3.71
N THR A 126 -2.27 -2.65 -3.69
CA THR A 126 -3.49 -3.47 -3.72
C THR A 126 -4.58 -2.95 -4.66
N ILE A 127 -4.40 -1.79 -5.30
CA ILE A 127 -5.35 -1.30 -6.31
C ILE A 127 -5.59 -2.35 -7.39
N GLY A 128 -6.87 -2.63 -7.69
CA GLY A 128 -7.28 -3.70 -8.62
C GLY A 128 -7.39 -5.09 -8.00
N THR A 129 -7.06 -5.27 -6.72
CA THR A 129 -7.21 -6.54 -5.99
C THR A 129 -8.39 -6.49 -5.01
N ARG A 130 -8.79 -7.64 -4.46
CA ARG A 130 -9.83 -7.72 -3.42
C ARG A 130 -9.50 -6.98 -2.11
N LEU A 131 -8.23 -6.61 -1.89
CA LEU A 131 -7.79 -5.86 -0.71
C LEU A 131 -7.89 -4.33 -0.90
N CYS A 132 -8.35 -3.88 -2.07
CA CYS A 132 -8.73 -2.48 -2.30
C CYS A 132 -10.26 -2.38 -2.27
N ASP A 133 -10.83 -2.29 -1.07
CA ASP A 133 -12.28 -2.13 -0.87
C ASP A 133 -12.57 -0.99 0.11
N GLY A 134 -13.11 0.11 -0.40
CA GLY A 134 -13.51 1.28 0.38
C GLY A 134 -14.58 1.01 1.43
N LYS A 135 -15.24 -0.15 1.43
CA LYS A 135 -16.11 -0.54 2.55
C LYS A 135 -15.36 -0.56 3.89
N TYR A 136 -14.05 -0.82 3.88
CA TYR A 136 -13.22 -1.01 5.07
C TYR A 136 -12.20 0.12 5.30
N ALA A 137 -12.50 1.33 4.81
CA ALA A 137 -11.74 2.53 5.12
C ALA A 137 -12.64 3.77 5.18
N ASP A 138 -12.10 4.89 5.67
CA ASP A 138 -12.71 6.21 5.49
C ASP A 138 -12.03 6.95 4.32
N ILE A 139 -10.74 6.69 4.12
CA ILE A 139 -9.92 7.22 3.02
C ILE A 139 -9.11 6.08 2.41
N CYS A 140 -9.06 6.02 1.08
CA CYS A 140 -8.07 5.26 0.34
C CYS A 140 -7.10 6.23 -0.34
N LEU A 141 -5.82 5.90 -0.38
CA LEU A 141 -4.82 6.63 -1.15
C LEU A 141 -3.93 5.66 -1.89
N GLY A 142 -3.35 6.07 -3.01
CA GLY A 142 -2.49 5.18 -3.78
C GLY A 142 -1.48 5.91 -4.65
N SER A 143 -0.45 5.16 -5.05
CA SER A 143 0.68 5.66 -5.83
C SER A 143 0.64 5.18 -7.27
N PHE A 144 0.96 6.11 -8.16
CA PHE A 144 1.24 5.85 -9.56
C PHE A 144 2.75 5.94 -9.87
N GLY A 145 3.59 5.89 -8.83
CA GLY A 145 5.04 5.98 -8.95
C GLY A 145 5.65 4.72 -9.54
N ASP A 146 6.98 4.74 -9.69
CA ASP A 146 7.72 3.59 -10.17
C ASP A 146 7.49 2.35 -9.29
N TRP A 147 7.43 1.19 -9.93
CA TRP A 147 7.35 -0.13 -9.30
C TRP A 147 6.09 -0.33 -8.45
N LYS A 148 4.98 0.30 -8.86
CA LYS A 148 3.64 0.09 -8.30
C LYS A 148 2.81 -0.78 -9.23
N LEU A 149 1.60 -1.14 -8.81
CA LEU A 149 0.68 -1.86 -9.69
C LEU A 149 0.24 -0.97 -10.86
N ILE A 150 -0.05 0.30 -10.59
CA ILE A 150 -0.13 1.34 -11.61
C ILE A 150 1.25 1.97 -11.76
N ASP A 151 2.08 1.41 -12.63
CA ASP A 151 3.50 1.77 -12.79
C ASP A 151 3.71 2.91 -13.80
N TYR A 152 3.16 4.09 -13.50
CA TYR A 152 3.20 5.23 -14.42
C TYR A 152 4.44 6.13 -14.21
N GLY A 153 5.11 6.00 -13.07
CA GLY A 153 6.35 6.70 -12.68
C GLY A 153 6.16 7.94 -11.79
N GLN A 154 4.96 8.53 -11.74
CA GLN A 154 4.68 9.67 -10.85
C GLN A 154 3.19 9.85 -10.56
N GLY A 155 2.82 10.58 -9.52
CA GLY A 155 1.40 10.79 -9.20
C GLY A 155 0.89 9.88 -8.09
N GLY A 156 -0.36 10.11 -7.77
CA GLY A 156 -1.14 9.30 -6.86
C GLY A 156 -2.57 9.80 -6.82
N PHE A 157 -3.35 9.25 -5.91
CA PHE A 157 -4.72 9.69 -5.71
C PHE A 157 -5.07 9.63 -4.23
N ILE A 158 -6.17 10.30 -3.91
CA ILE A 158 -6.87 10.18 -2.65
C ILE A 158 -8.36 10.04 -2.94
N SER A 159 -9.02 9.13 -2.24
CA SER A 159 -10.45 8.86 -2.38
C SER A 159 -11.12 8.71 -1.02
N PHE A 160 -12.38 9.10 -0.93
CA PHE A 160 -13.09 9.28 0.32
C PHE A 160 -14.44 8.58 0.31
N GLN A 161 -14.76 7.92 1.41
CA GLN A 161 -16.10 7.35 1.62
C GLN A 161 -17.16 8.45 1.77
N ASN A 162 -16.81 9.54 2.45
CA ASN A 162 -17.77 10.56 2.89
C ASN A 162 -17.58 11.90 2.14
N PRO A 163 -18.64 12.48 1.54
CA PRO A 163 -18.57 13.78 0.86
C PRO A 163 -18.12 14.92 1.76
N LYS A 164 -18.47 14.89 3.05
CA LYS A 164 -18.06 15.93 4.01
C LYS A 164 -16.54 15.93 4.17
N LEU A 165 -15.91 14.75 4.20
CA LEU A 165 -14.47 14.61 4.29
C LEU A 165 -13.81 15.10 3.00
N PHE A 166 -14.33 14.70 1.83
CA PHE A 166 -13.84 15.22 0.55
C PHE A 166 -13.90 16.75 0.47
N ASN A 167 -15.04 17.36 0.83
CA ASN A 167 -15.20 18.81 0.79
C ASN A 167 -14.27 19.55 1.76
N HIS A 168 -13.92 18.93 2.89
CA HIS A 168 -12.94 19.48 3.81
C HIS A 168 -11.53 19.53 3.21
N PHE A 169 -11.18 18.54 2.39
CA PHE A 169 -9.87 18.44 1.71
C PHE A 169 -9.81 19.25 0.41
N LYS A 170 -10.95 19.44 -0.26
CA LYS A 170 -11.07 20.04 -1.59
C LYS A 170 -10.28 21.35 -1.80
N PRO A 171 -10.27 22.31 -0.85
CA PRO A 171 -9.51 23.56 -1.03
C PRO A 171 -8.00 23.33 -1.17
N LEU A 172 -7.47 22.24 -0.61
CA LEU A 172 -6.04 21.95 -0.54
C LEU A 172 -5.51 21.21 -1.79
N PHE A 173 -6.38 20.63 -2.61
CA PHE A 173 -5.96 19.88 -3.80
C PHE A 173 -5.24 20.74 -4.84
N SER A 174 -5.57 22.02 -4.91
CA SER A 174 -4.93 22.97 -5.85
C SER A 174 -3.40 23.02 -5.66
N ALA A 175 -2.91 22.87 -4.43
CA ALA A 175 -1.49 22.85 -4.10
C ALA A 175 -0.76 21.56 -4.52
N MET A 176 -1.50 20.48 -4.77
CA MET A 176 -0.97 19.13 -5.05
C MET A 176 -1.40 18.61 -6.42
N THR A 177 -1.75 19.52 -7.33
CA THR A 177 -2.28 19.19 -8.66
C THR A 177 -1.35 18.30 -9.47
N PHE A 178 -1.89 17.19 -9.99
CA PHE A 178 -1.19 16.36 -10.97
C PHE A 178 -1.10 17.05 -12.33
N ARG A 179 0.11 17.10 -12.89
CA ARG A 179 0.42 17.70 -14.20
C ARG A 179 0.98 16.69 -15.20
N GLY A 180 0.79 15.40 -14.95
CA GLY A 180 1.20 14.36 -15.88
C GLY A 180 0.19 14.14 -17.00
N ASP A 181 0.56 13.21 -17.88
CA ASP A 181 -0.24 12.72 -18.99
C ASP A 181 -1.32 11.74 -18.52
N TYR A 182 -2.58 12.17 -18.59
CA TYR A 182 -3.75 11.36 -18.24
C TYR A 182 -4.04 10.25 -19.24
N GLU A 183 -3.67 10.37 -20.52
CA GLU A 183 -3.88 9.30 -21.51
C GLU A 183 -2.98 8.12 -21.20
N LYS A 184 -1.69 8.41 -20.95
CA LYS A 184 -0.74 7.38 -20.54
C LYS A 184 -1.13 6.79 -19.18
N LEU A 185 -1.57 7.59 -18.21
CA LEU A 185 -2.07 7.06 -16.93
C LEU A 185 -3.28 6.12 -17.13
N LEU A 186 -4.24 6.50 -17.97
CA LEU A 186 -5.39 5.66 -18.30
C LEU A 186 -4.97 4.34 -18.95
N HIS A 187 -3.93 4.35 -19.79
CA HIS A 187 -3.37 3.11 -20.36
C HIS A 187 -2.90 2.14 -19.26
N HIS A 188 -2.23 2.63 -18.20
CA HIS A 188 -1.82 1.77 -17.08
C HIS A 188 -3.01 1.18 -16.31
N PHE A 189 -4.13 1.89 -16.20
CA PHE A 189 -5.37 1.33 -15.64
C PHE A 189 -5.94 0.21 -16.52
N ASN A 190 -5.97 0.43 -17.85
CA ASN A 190 -6.53 -0.54 -18.79
C ASN A 190 -5.77 -1.88 -18.81
N ILE A 191 -4.47 -1.87 -18.48
CA ILE A 191 -3.64 -3.08 -18.42
C ILE A 191 -3.46 -3.64 -17.00
N LEU A 192 -4.04 -3.00 -15.98
CA LEU A 192 -3.81 -3.32 -14.56
C LEU A 192 -4.14 -4.79 -14.24
N ASP A 193 -5.31 -5.27 -14.66
CA ASP A 193 -5.75 -6.64 -14.35
C ASP A 193 -4.79 -7.68 -14.97
N GLY A 194 -4.31 -7.43 -16.19
CA GLY A 194 -3.30 -8.26 -16.85
C GLY A 194 -1.94 -8.23 -16.14
N ARG A 195 -1.51 -7.05 -15.66
CA ARG A 195 -0.28 -6.90 -14.87
C ARG A 195 -0.38 -7.65 -13.53
N ILE A 196 -1.49 -7.51 -12.80
CA ILE A 196 -1.72 -8.23 -11.54
C ILE A 196 -1.62 -9.74 -11.78
N LYS A 197 -2.31 -10.25 -12.81
CA LYS A 197 -2.24 -11.68 -13.15
C LYS A 197 -0.80 -12.13 -13.42
N PHE A 198 -0.08 -11.40 -14.27
CA PHE A 198 1.32 -11.72 -14.59
C PHE A 198 2.20 -11.79 -13.34
N LEU A 199 2.08 -10.82 -12.42
CA LEU A 199 2.86 -10.78 -11.20
C LEU A 199 2.53 -11.93 -10.23
N LEU A 200 1.26 -12.34 -10.13
CA LEU A 200 0.83 -13.47 -9.30
C LEU A 200 1.26 -14.82 -9.89
N ASP A 201 1.22 -14.96 -11.22
CA ASP A 201 1.77 -16.14 -11.90
C ASP A 201 3.28 -16.24 -11.64
N LYS A 202 4.02 -15.12 -11.74
CA LYS A 202 5.45 -15.08 -11.41
C LYS A 202 5.75 -15.34 -9.94
N ARG A 203 4.91 -14.86 -9.02
CA ARG A 203 5.00 -15.21 -7.60
C ARG A 203 4.95 -16.73 -7.41
N THR A 204 4.00 -17.38 -8.07
CA THR A 204 3.79 -18.83 -7.95
C THR A 204 4.99 -19.62 -8.47
N GLU A 205 5.56 -19.21 -9.60
CA GLU A 205 6.80 -19.77 -10.16
C GLU A 205 7.95 -19.69 -9.15
N ILE A 206 8.22 -18.49 -8.62
CA ILE A 206 9.33 -18.26 -7.68
C ILE A 206 9.14 -19.02 -6.36
N ILE A 207 7.91 -19.09 -5.83
CA ILE A 207 7.62 -19.88 -4.62
C ILE A 207 7.91 -21.37 -4.85
N ASN A 208 7.56 -21.90 -6.02
CA ASN A 208 7.82 -23.29 -6.36
C ASN A 208 9.30 -23.59 -6.57
N ASP A 209 10.03 -22.67 -7.20
CA ASP A 209 11.47 -22.80 -7.46
C ASP A 209 12.30 -22.75 -6.17
N LEU A 210 11.83 -22.02 -5.15
CA LEU A 210 12.52 -21.81 -3.87
C LEU A 210 11.86 -22.56 -2.70
N LYS A 211 11.05 -23.58 -2.99
CA LYS A 211 10.23 -24.30 -1.99
C LYS A 211 11.02 -25.01 -0.89
N GLU A 212 12.32 -25.22 -1.09
CA GLU A 212 13.24 -25.78 -0.08
C GLU A 212 13.58 -24.78 1.03
N PHE A 213 13.40 -23.48 0.78
CA PHE A 213 13.60 -22.42 1.76
C PHE A 213 12.30 -22.12 2.52
N GLU A 214 12.44 -21.49 3.68
CA GLU A 214 11.29 -20.91 4.36
C GLU A 214 10.84 -19.66 3.60
N ILE A 215 9.57 -19.64 3.20
CA ILE A 215 8.94 -18.50 2.50
C ILE A 215 7.80 -17.99 3.36
N ILE A 216 7.91 -16.73 3.77
CA ILE A 216 6.89 -16.07 4.59
C ILE A 216 5.70 -15.69 3.73
N GLY A 217 4.50 -15.99 4.22
CA GLY A 217 3.26 -15.65 3.52
C GLY A 217 3.08 -16.44 2.22
N LYS A 218 3.73 -17.61 2.07
CA LYS A 218 3.57 -18.48 0.89
C LYS A 218 2.11 -18.87 0.64
N ASP A 219 1.32 -19.01 1.71
CA ASP A 219 -0.08 -19.41 1.66
C ASP A 219 -1.03 -18.23 1.40
N ASN A 220 -0.52 -17.00 1.33
CA ASN A 220 -1.32 -15.85 0.90
C ASN A 220 -1.69 -16.00 -0.59
N GLU A 221 -2.90 -15.58 -0.93
CA GLU A 221 -3.37 -15.54 -2.32
C GLU A 221 -2.71 -14.38 -3.07
N LEU A 222 -2.51 -13.25 -2.38
CA LEU A 222 -1.91 -12.03 -2.91
C LEU A 222 -0.49 -11.82 -2.39
N GLY A 223 0.36 -11.29 -3.27
CA GLY A 223 1.71 -10.87 -2.95
C GLY A 223 2.44 -10.38 -4.20
N PHE A 224 3.09 -9.22 -4.08
CA PHE A 224 3.91 -8.62 -5.14
C PHE A 224 5.37 -8.47 -4.70
N VAL A 225 5.71 -9.15 -3.60
CA VAL A 225 7.03 -9.41 -3.06
C VAL A 225 7.05 -10.87 -2.56
N VAL A 226 8.17 -11.57 -2.71
CA VAL A 226 8.41 -12.88 -2.08
C VAL A 226 9.49 -12.73 -1.02
N ILE A 227 9.19 -13.12 0.22
CA ILE A 227 10.13 -13.05 1.34
C ILE A 227 10.68 -14.44 1.62
N VAL A 228 11.97 -14.62 1.38
CA VAL A 228 12.67 -15.90 1.56
C VAL A 228 13.66 -15.79 2.71
N VAL A 229 13.60 -16.73 3.64
CA VAL A 229 14.36 -16.68 4.90
C VAL A 229 15.55 -17.65 4.80
N PRO A 230 16.79 -17.16 4.71
CA PRO A 230 17.97 -18.02 4.68
C PRO A 230 18.23 -18.61 6.08
N LYS A 231 18.65 -19.88 6.14
CA LYS A 231 19.11 -20.52 7.39
C LYS A 231 20.62 -20.36 7.62
N SER A 232 21.34 -19.94 6.57
CA SER A 232 22.78 -19.77 6.55
C SER A 232 23.19 -18.77 5.48
N GLU A 233 24.44 -18.30 5.54
CA GLU A 233 24.98 -17.43 4.48
C GLU A 233 25.07 -18.16 3.13
N THR A 234 25.31 -19.47 3.14
CA THR A 234 25.28 -20.29 1.92
C THR A 234 23.89 -20.29 1.28
N ASP A 235 22.83 -20.38 2.06
CA ASP A 235 21.46 -20.30 1.56
C ASP A 235 21.14 -18.92 0.98
N ARG A 236 21.59 -17.86 1.66
CA ARG A 236 21.47 -16.49 1.16
C ARG A 236 22.11 -16.34 -0.22
N LEU A 237 23.33 -16.83 -0.39
CA LEU A 237 24.04 -16.79 -1.67
C LEU A 237 23.31 -17.58 -2.77
N LYS A 238 22.68 -18.72 -2.43
CA LYS A 238 21.85 -19.48 -3.38
C LYS A 238 20.62 -18.68 -3.83
N ILE A 239 19.91 -18.05 -2.90
CA ILE A 239 18.73 -17.23 -3.21
C ILE A 239 19.15 -16.04 -4.08
N VAL A 240 20.24 -15.35 -3.74
CA VAL A 240 20.78 -14.25 -4.54
C VAL A 240 21.19 -14.71 -5.93
N ALA A 241 21.87 -15.86 -6.04
CA ALA A 241 22.26 -16.43 -7.33
C ALA A 241 21.03 -16.79 -8.18
N TYR A 242 19.96 -17.30 -7.57
CA TYR A 242 18.67 -17.51 -8.24
C TYR A 242 18.10 -16.19 -8.77
N CYS A 243 18.08 -15.13 -7.96
CA CYS A 243 17.59 -13.82 -8.40
C CYS A 243 18.41 -13.26 -9.57
N THR A 244 19.74 -13.31 -9.49
CA THR A 244 20.63 -12.84 -10.58
C THR A 244 20.42 -13.65 -11.86
N LYS A 245 20.35 -14.99 -11.76
CA LYS A 245 20.12 -15.87 -12.90
C LYS A 245 18.81 -15.58 -13.62
N ASN A 246 17.76 -15.24 -12.86
CA ASN A 246 16.43 -14.98 -13.38
C ASN A 246 16.13 -13.48 -13.59
N ASN A 247 17.14 -12.62 -13.49
CA ASN A 247 17.00 -11.16 -13.61
C ASN A 247 15.91 -10.57 -12.69
N LEU A 248 15.82 -11.08 -11.47
CA LEU A 248 14.87 -10.62 -10.45
C LEU A 248 15.57 -9.62 -9.54
N GLU A 249 14.99 -8.42 -9.41
CA GLU A 249 15.42 -7.48 -8.40
C GLU A 249 15.08 -7.98 -6.99
N TYR A 250 15.98 -7.76 -6.05
CA TYR A 250 15.77 -8.10 -4.65
C TYR A 250 16.38 -7.06 -3.71
N THR A 251 15.99 -7.10 -2.45
CA THR A 251 16.62 -6.33 -1.38
C THR A 251 16.85 -7.19 -0.16
N MET A 252 17.86 -6.83 0.63
CA MET A 252 18.17 -7.52 1.89
C MET A 252 17.34 -6.93 3.02
N CYS A 253 16.79 -7.78 3.87
CA CYS A 253 16.11 -7.41 5.11
C CYS A 253 17.08 -7.58 6.31
N PRO A 254 16.87 -6.87 7.43
CA PRO A 254 15.66 -6.14 7.83
C PRO A 254 15.43 -4.85 7.03
N ARG A 255 14.17 -4.59 6.66
CA ARG A 255 13.69 -3.30 6.15
C ARG A 255 12.30 -3.06 6.70
N GLU A 256 12.08 -1.96 7.41
CA GLU A 256 10.79 -1.59 8.02
C GLU A 256 9.62 -1.66 7.02
N ILE A 257 9.83 -1.23 5.77
CA ILE A 257 8.81 -1.30 4.71
C ILE A 257 8.56 -2.69 4.12
N ARG A 258 9.22 -3.71 4.66
CA ARG A 258 9.08 -5.13 4.32
C ARG A 258 8.87 -5.88 5.62
N ILE A 259 9.96 -6.34 6.23
CA ILE A 259 10.00 -7.14 7.45
C ILE A 259 11.27 -6.80 8.24
N ASN A 260 11.18 -6.80 9.56
CA ASN A 260 12.24 -6.49 10.52
C ASN A 260 13.00 -7.74 10.97
N ARG A 261 13.24 -8.68 10.05
CA ARG A 261 14.07 -9.86 10.30
C ARG A 261 14.93 -10.19 9.08
N ASP A 262 15.91 -11.06 9.28
CA ASP A 262 16.81 -11.49 8.21
C ASP A 262 16.03 -12.26 7.12
N ALA A 263 16.10 -11.76 5.90
CA ALA A 263 15.44 -12.33 4.73
C ALA A 263 15.99 -11.70 3.43
N VAL A 264 15.65 -12.33 2.31
CA VAL A 264 15.76 -11.77 0.96
C VAL A 264 14.35 -11.43 0.46
N SER A 265 14.13 -10.16 0.12
CA SER A 265 12.87 -9.65 -0.42
C SER A 265 12.95 -9.53 -1.94
N ILE A 266 12.34 -10.46 -2.66
CA ILE A 266 12.30 -10.50 -4.12
C ILE A 266 11.16 -9.61 -4.62
N GLU A 267 11.48 -8.59 -5.43
CA GLU A 267 10.60 -7.44 -5.70
C GLU A 267 9.81 -7.60 -7.01
N LEU A 268 8.88 -8.57 -7.07
CA LEU A 268 8.09 -8.91 -8.28
C LEU A 268 7.49 -7.71 -9.00
N LYS A 269 6.97 -6.73 -8.25
CA LYS A 269 6.40 -5.48 -8.79
C LYS A 269 7.37 -4.61 -9.62
N ARG A 270 8.64 -4.99 -9.75
CA ARG A 270 9.67 -4.35 -10.60
C ARG A 270 9.85 -5.02 -11.95
N LEU A 271 9.08 -6.08 -12.22
CA LEU A 271 8.98 -6.74 -13.52
C LEU A 271 8.08 -5.98 -14.50
#